data_AF-A0A3P3ZQ06-F1
#
_entry.id   AF-A0A3P3ZQ06-F1
#
_cell.length_a   1.000
_cell.length_b   1.000
_cell.length_c   1.000
_cell.angle_alpha   90.00
_cell.angle_beta   90.00
_cell.angle_gamma   90.00
#
_symmetry.space_group_name_H-M   'P 1'
#
loop_
_entity.id
_entity.type
_entity.pdbx_description
1 polymer ?
#
loop_
_entity_poly.entity_id
_entity_poly.type
_entity_poly.pdbx_seq_one_letter_code
_entity_poly.pdbx_strand_id
1 'polypeptide(L)'
;MFFRRFLTKYFPRKTGLAFYKGWQWWSLSHGAIDYILDYANNHPEVVRFFKYTLIPDETFIQTVLANSSFLDKITVLKNSDISGNHFVTWEEGKPQVLTLDHASQLRESTACFARKFEEHKSAAVLNWIDENLR
;
A
#
# COMPACT_ATOMS: atom_id res chain seq x y z
N MET A 1 -28.51 -1.69 -7.71
CA MET A 1 -27.18 -2.38 -7.74
C MET A 1 -27.07 -3.47 -8.83
N PHE A 2 -28.17 -4.14 -9.22
CA PHE A 2 -28.15 -5.22 -10.24
C PHE A 2 -27.76 -4.76 -11.67
N PHE A 3 -28.24 -3.61 -12.13
CA PHE A 3 -28.04 -3.15 -13.51
C PHE A 3 -26.57 -2.88 -13.87
N ARG A 4 -25.80 -2.32 -12.92
CA ARG A 4 -24.38 -2.00 -13.12
C ARG A 4 -23.51 -3.25 -13.24
N ARG A 5 -23.81 -4.32 -12.50
CA ARG A 5 -23.05 -5.58 -12.55
C ARG A 5 -23.30 -6.37 -13.84
N PHE A 6 -24.50 -6.24 -14.42
CA PHE A 6 -24.83 -6.79 -15.74
C PHE A 6 -24.03 -6.10 -16.85
N LEU A 7 -24.00 -4.76 -16.85
CA LEU A 7 -23.24 -3.99 -17.85
C LEU A 7 -21.73 -4.26 -17.79
N THR A 8 -21.11 -4.33 -16.62
CA THR A 8 -19.66 -4.61 -16.53
C THR A 8 -19.27 -6.01 -17.03
N LYS A 9 -20.18 -6.99 -16.95
CA LYS A 9 -19.95 -8.36 -17.45
C LYS A 9 -19.87 -8.40 -18.97
N TYR A 10 -20.74 -7.67 -19.66
CA TYR A 10 -20.83 -7.68 -21.13
C TYR A 10 -20.05 -6.54 -21.80
N PHE A 11 -19.79 -5.46 -21.06
CA PHE A 11 -18.98 -4.32 -21.49
C PHE A 11 -17.89 -4.04 -20.44
N PRO A 12 -16.84 -4.88 -20.38
CA PRO A 12 -15.76 -4.67 -19.43
C PRO A 12 -15.06 -3.35 -19.75
N ARG A 13 -14.92 -2.48 -18.74
CA ARG A 13 -14.10 -1.28 -18.87
C ARG A 13 -12.65 -1.73 -19.00
N LYS A 14 -11.97 -1.31 -20.06
CA LYS A 14 -10.57 -1.65 -20.31
C LYS A 14 -9.73 -0.38 -20.27
N THR A 15 -8.62 -0.43 -19.56
CA THR A 15 -7.59 0.62 -19.54
C THR A 15 -6.47 0.36 -20.53
N GLY A 16 -6.33 -0.90 -21.01
CA GLY A 16 -5.17 -1.31 -21.82
C GLY A 16 -3.91 -1.60 -21.00
N LEU A 17 -3.98 -1.45 -19.67
CA LEU A 17 -2.87 -1.70 -18.75
C LEU A 17 -2.91 -3.13 -18.21
N ALA A 18 -1.73 -3.69 -17.95
CA ALA A 18 -1.62 -4.86 -17.09
C ALA A 18 -1.85 -4.44 -15.63
N PHE A 19 -2.70 -5.15 -14.89
CA PHE A 19 -3.02 -4.76 -13.51
C PHE A 19 -2.01 -5.34 -12.52
N TYR A 20 -1.55 -4.48 -11.62
CA TYR A 20 -0.66 -4.83 -10.52
C TYR A 20 -1.32 -4.44 -9.21
N LYS A 21 -1.04 -5.22 -8.16
CA LYS A 21 -1.51 -4.96 -6.80
C LYS A 21 -0.35 -4.93 -5.82
N GLY A 22 -0.53 -4.23 -4.72
CA GLY A 22 0.43 -4.19 -3.63
C GLY A 22 -0.20 -3.63 -2.37
N TRP A 23 0.64 -3.16 -1.46
CA TRP A 23 0.19 -2.56 -0.21
C TRP A 23 -0.34 -1.14 -0.43
N GLN A 24 -1.29 -0.72 0.41
CA GLN A 24 -1.79 0.65 0.50
C GLN A 24 -0.73 1.66 1.00
N TRP A 25 0.38 1.18 1.55
CA TRP A 25 1.48 2.03 2.03
C TRP A 25 2.65 1.96 1.05
N TRP A 26 3.29 3.10 0.80
CA TRP A 26 4.40 3.21 -0.15
C TRP A 26 5.42 4.24 0.32
N SER A 27 6.65 4.06 -0.15
CA SER A 27 7.69 5.08 -0.17
C SER A 27 7.99 5.38 -1.63
N LEU A 28 7.64 6.59 -2.09
CA LEU A 28 7.77 6.99 -3.49
C LEU A 28 8.85 8.05 -3.63
N SER A 29 9.70 7.91 -4.66
CA SER A 29 10.62 8.96 -5.04
C SER A 29 9.87 10.13 -5.68
N HIS A 30 10.46 11.33 -5.64
CA HIS A 30 9.87 12.51 -6.25
C HIS A 30 9.51 12.28 -7.74
N GLY A 31 10.43 11.71 -8.52
CA GLY A 31 10.15 11.42 -9.94
C GLY A 31 9.03 10.39 -10.16
N ALA A 32 8.82 9.44 -9.25
CA ALA A 32 7.66 8.54 -9.33
C ALA A 32 6.35 9.29 -9.07
N ILE A 33 6.36 10.24 -8.12
CA ILE A 33 5.20 11.09 -7.83
C ILE A 33 4.85 11.95 -9.05
N ASP A 34 5.84 12.64 -9.62
CA ASP A 34 5.64 13.49 -10.81
C ASP A 34 5.04 12.67 -11.95
N TYR A 35 5.61 11.49 -12.22
CA TYR A 35 5.08 10.59 -13.23
C TYR A 35 3.63 10.17 -12.97
N ILE A 36 3.27 9.82 -11.73
CA ILE A 36 1.89 9.42 -11.37
C ILE A 36 0.92 10.59 -11.61
N LEU A 37 1.30 11.81 -11.20
CA LEU A 37 0.47 13.00 -11.37
C LEU A 37 0.29 13.35 -12.85
N ASP A 38 1.37 13.35 -13.62
CA ASP A 38 1.33 13.59 -15.07
C ASP A 38 0.51 12.52 -15.79
N TYR A 39 0.67 11.25 -15.41
CA TYR A 39 -0.12 10.16 -15.96
C TYR A 39 -1.61 10.35 -15.66
N ALA A 40 -1.97 10.68 -14.42
CA ALA A 40 -3.35 10.92 -14.04
C ALA A 40 -4.00 12.09 -14.81
N ASN A 41 -3.23 13.14 -15.09
CA ASN A 41 -3.70 14.30 -15.86
C ASN A 41 -3.91 13.96 -17.34
N ASN A 42 -3.02 13.18 -17.94
CA ASN A 42 -3.06 12.82 -19.35
C ASN A 42 -3.99 11.63 -19.67
N HIS A 43 -4.33 10.83 -18.65
CA HIS A 43 -5.19 9.63 -18.78
C HIS A 43 -6.42 9.68 -17.87
N PRO A 44 -7.32 10.68 -18.05
CA PRO A 44 -8.51 10.84 -17.20
C PRO A 44 -9.47 9.64 -17.26
N GLU A 45 -9.44 8.84 -18.33
CA GLU A 45 -10.16 7.58 -18.47
C GLU A 45 -9.67 6.51 -17.48
N VAL A 46 -8.37 6.46 -17.21
CA VAL A 46 -7.78 5.54 -16.23
C VAL A 46 -8.15 5.97 -14.82
N VAL A 47 -8.04 7.26 -14.50
CA VAL A 47 -8.49 7.82 -13.21
C VAL A 47 -9.98 7.52 -12.99
N ARG A 48 -10.80 7.72 -14.02
CA ARG A 48 -12.23 7.39 -13.97
C ARG A 48 -12.46 5.89 -13.77
N PHE A 49 -11.66 5.02 -14.37
CA PHE A 49 -11.74 3.58 -14.12
C PHE A 49 -11.53 3.28 -12.63
N PHE A 50 -10.40 3.73 -12.06
CA PHE A 50 -10.05 3.45 -10.66
C PHE A 50 -10.95 4.14 -9.64
N LYS A 51 -11.56 5.28 -9.97
CA LYS A 51 -12.63 5.90 -9.14
C LYS A 51 -13.80 4.96 -8.84
N TYR A 52 -14.01 3.96 -9.69
CA TYR A 52 -15.09 3.00 -9.59
C TYR A 52 -14.61 1.57 -9.30
N THR A 53 -13.32 1.41 -9.00
CA THR A 53 -12.67 0.16 -8.60
C THR A 53 -12.75 -0.01 -7.09
N LEU A 54 -12.85 -1.27 -6.64
CA LEU A 54 -12.77 -1.61 -5.23
C LEU A 54 -11.31 -1.55 -4.77
N ILE A 55 -11.03 -0.80 -3.69
CA ILE A 55 -9.69 -0.63 -3.10
C ILE A 55 -8.66 -0.16 -4.17
N PRO A 56 -8.90 1.01 -4.79
CA PRO A 56 -8.03 1.49 -5.88
C PRO A 56 -6.65 1.93 -5.37
N ASP A 57 -6.51 2.21 -4.09
CA ASP A 57 -5.25 2.52 -3.41
C ASP A 57 -4.27 1.33 -3.40
N GLU A 58 -4.74 0.08 -3.38
CA GLU A 58 -3.87 -1.10 -3.51
C GLU A 58 -3.53 -1.50 -4.94
N THR A 59 -4.04 -0.78 -5.95
CA THR A 59 -3.92 -1.19 -7.35
C THR A 59 -3.52 -0.08 -8.33
N PHE A 60 -3.93 1.18 -8.11
CA PHE A 60 -3.71 2.27 -9.06
C PHE A 60 -2.23 2.62 -9.20
N ILE A 61 -1.55 2.95 -8.11
CA ILE A 61 -0.15 3.39 -8.14
C ILE A 61 0.75 2.27 -8.68
N GLN A 62 0.53 1.05 -8.21
CA GLN A 62 1.27 -0.14 -8.62
C GLN A 62 1.07 -0.39 -10.12
N THR A 63 -0.18 -0.29 -10.61
CA THR A 63 -0.49 -0.43 -12.03
C THR A 63 0.17 0.66 -12.87
N VAL A 64 0.06 1.93 -12.48
CA VAL A 64 0.62 3.06 -13.23
C VAL A 64 2.15 2.95 -13.33
N LEU A 65 2.83 2.68 -12.21
CA LEU A 65 4.28 2.60 -12.19
C LEU A 65 4.81 1.34 -12.89
N ALA A 66 4.18 0.19 -12.70
CA ALA A 66 4.64 -1.07 -13.29
C ALA A 66 4.41 -1.17 -14.82
N ASN A 67 3.53 -0.35 -15.38
CA ASN A 67 3.38 -0.21 -16.84
C ASN A 67 4.26 0.92 -17.43
N SER A 68 5.30 1.36 -16.71
CA SER A 68 6.17 2.46 -17.09
C SER A 68 7.65 2.09 -16.99
N SER A 69 8.54 3.02 -17.34
CA SER A 69 9.99 2.89 -17.13
C SER A 69 10.40 2.81 -15.66
N PHE A 70 9.47 3.00 -14.71
CA PHE A 70 9.71 2.76 -13.29
C PHE A 70 9.67 1.29 -12.88
N LEU A 71 9.21 0.36 -13.74
CA LEU A 71 9.07 -1.05 -13.40
C LEU A 71 10.35 -1.62 -12.76
N ASP A 72 11.51 -1.38 -13.39
CA ASP A 72 12.80 -1.89 -12.92
C ASP A 72 13.33 -1.16 -11.66
N LYS A 73 12.67 -0.08 -11.24
CA LYS A 73 12.99 0.69 -10.03
C LYS A 73 12.09 0.33 -8.85
N ILE A 74 11.05 -0.49 -9.06
CA ILE A 74 10.14 -0.90 -7.98
C ILE A 74 10.84 -1.96 -7.13
N THR A 75 11.03 -1.63 -5.85
CA THR A 75 11.51 -2.60 -4.86
C THR A 75 10.31 -3.35 -4.26
N VAL A 76 10.24 -4.65 -4.51
CA VAL A 76 9.23 -5.53 -3.88
C VAL A 76 9.86 -6.19 -2.66
N LEU A 77 9.41 -5.77 -1.48
CA LEU A 77 9.82 -6.41 -0.22
C LEU A 77 9.14 -7.78 -0.12
N LYS A 78 9.95 -8.83 0.05
CA LYS A 78 9.48 -10.22 0.11
C LYS A 78 9.08 -10.67 1.52
N ASN A 79 9.22 -9.79 2.53
CA ASN A 79 8.85 -10.08 3.90
C ASN A 79 7.36 -9.78 4.11
N SER A 80 6.59 -10.78 4.57
CA SER A 80 5.17 -10.65 4.89
C SER A 80 4.89 -9.62 5.99
N ASP A 81 5.87 -9.41 6.86
CA ASP A 81 5.75 -8.51 8.00
C ASP A 81 6.13 -7.07 7.63
N ILE A 82 6.47 -6.81 6.36
CA ILE A 82 6.76 -5.47 5.86
C ILE A 82 5.82 -5.10 4.71
N SER A 83 4.84 -4.26 5.03
CA SER A 83 3.88 -3.70 4.07
C SER A 83 4.30 -2.29 3.66
N GLY A 84 5.03 -2.15 2.55
CA GLY A 84 5.40 -0.83 2.04
C GLY A 84 6.26 -0.02 3.02
N ASN A 85 7.34 -0.64 3.49
CA ASN A 85 8.26 -0.09 4.50
C ASN A 85 7.62 0.14 5.89
N HIS A 86 6.50 -0.51 6.18
CA HIS A 86 5.90 -0.56 7.52
C HIS A 86 5.97 -1.97 8.09
N PHE A 87 6.49 -2.13 9.29
CA PHE A 87 6.34 -3.34 10.09
C PHE A 87 4.87 -3.54 10.45
N VAL A 88 4.33 -4.71 10.14
CA VAL A 88 2.95 -5.12 10.44
C VAL A 88 2.94 -6.59 10.84
N THR A 89 2.39 -6.90 12.01
CA THR A 89 2.05 -8.27 12.39
C THR A 89 0.55 -8.53 12.18
N TRP A 90 0.22 -9.78 11.86
CA TRP A 90 -1.12 -10.19 11.44
C TRP A 90 -1.65 -11.33 12.29
N GLU A 91 -2.91 -11.23 12.67
CA GLU A 91 -3.67 -12.29 13.33
C GLU A 91 -5.05 -12.39 12.69
N GLU A 92 -5.44 -13.59 12.26
CA GLU A 92 -6.71 -13.84 11.57
C GLU A 92 -6.96 -12.90 10.36
N GLY A 93 -5.88 -12.55 9.64
CA GLY A 93 -5.95 -11.65 8.48
C GLY A 93 -6.17 -10.17 8.83
N LYS A 94 -6.02 -9.79 10.10
CA LYS A 94 -6.13 -8.40 10.57
C LYS A 94 -4.79 -7.92 11.12
N PRO A 95 -4.39 -6.66 10.88
CA PRO A 95 -3.20 -6.11 11.51
C PRO A 95 -3.42 -6.01 13.01
N GLN A 96 -2.47 -6.51 13.81
CA GLN A 96 -2.54 -6.46 15.27
C GLN A 96 -2.17 -5.07 15.80
N VAL A 97 -2.64 -4.81 17.03
CA VAL A 97 -2.18 -3.66 17.81
C VAL A 97 -0.82 -4.00 18.39
N LEU A 98 0.17 -3.18 18.09
CA LEU A 98 1.52 -3.36 18.62
C LEU A 98 1.54 -2.99 20.11
N THR A 99 2.03 -3.93 20.90
CA THR A 99 2.26 -3.86 22.35
C THR A 99 3.74 -4.09 22.65
N LEU A 100 4.13 -3.98 23.92
CA LEU A 100 5.51 -4.19 24.34
C LEU A 100 6.03 -5.61 23.99
N ASP A 101 5.13 -6.59 23.86
CA ASP A 101 5.46 -7.95 23.47
C ASP A 101 6.10 -8.02 22.07
N HIS A 102 5.88 -7.00 21.23
CA HIS A 102 6.40 -6.93 19.87
C HIS A 102 7.76 -6.20 19.79
N ALA A 103 8.36 -5.79 20.92
CA ALA A 103 9.57 -4.98 20.94
C ALA A 103 10.78 -5.66 20.27
N SER A 104 10.95 -6.97 20.43
CA SER A 104 12.02 -7.72 19.76
C SER A 104 11.85 -7.70 18.24
N GLN A 105 10.64 -7.97 17.74
CA GLN A 105 10.34 -7.95 16.31
C GLN A 105 10.51 -6.55 15.71
N LEU A 106 10.13 -5.51 16.46
CA LEU A 106 10.35 -4.12 16.06
C LEU A 106 11.85 -3.79 15.93
N ARG A 107 12.69 -4.30 16.84
CA ARG A 107 14.15 -4.11 16.79
C ARG A 107 14.80 -4.82 15.60
N GLU A 108 14.31 -6.00 15.27
CA GLU A 108 14.85 -6.83 14.18
C GLU A 108 14.34 -6.39 12.80
N SER A 109 13.22 -5.67 12.75
CA SER A 109 12.62 -5.19 11.51
C SER A 109 13.54 -4.22 10.77
N THR A 110 13.59 -4.36 9.45
CA THR A 110 14.27 -3.41 8.55
C THR A 110 13.34 -2.30 8.05
N ALA A 111 12.08 -2.30 8.49
CA ALA A 111 11.10 -1.29 8.12
C ALA A 111 11.35 0.03 8.85
N CYS A 112 11.20 1.16 8.16
CA CYS A 112 11.33 2.48 8.76
C CYS A 112 10.12 2.90 9.59
N PHE A 113 8.96 2.29 9.35
CA PHE A 113 7.70 2.60 10.02
C PHE A 113 7.08 1.34 10.62
N ALA A 114 6.04 1.49 11.45
CA ALA A 114 5.29 0.37 12.01
C ALA A 114 3.80 0.70 12.15
N ARG A 115 2.93 -0.31 12.11
CA ARG A 115 1.49 -0.19 12.41
C ARG A 115 0.92 -1.51 12.95
N LYS A 116 -0.18 -1.51 13.70
CA LYS A 116 -0.95 -0.32 14.16
C LYS A 116 -0.74 -0.06 15.64
N PHE A 117 -0.83 1.21 16.01
CA PHE A 117 -0.78 1.64 17.41
C PHE A 117 -2.17 2.10 17.87
N GLU A 118 -2.52 1.80 19.10
CA GLU A 118 -3.73 2.30 19.78
C GLU A 118 -3.29 2.97 21.09
N GLU A 119 -3.79 4.17 21.37
CA GLU A 119 -3.32 5.04 22.46
C GLU A 119 -3.03 4.32 23.79
N HIS A 120 -4.01 3.60 24.33
CA HIS A 120 -3.84 2.94 25.63
C HIS A 120 -3.02 1.64 25.57
N LYS A 121 -3.18 0.84 24.51
CA LYS A 121 -2.52 -0.47 24.41
C LYS A 121 -1.05 -0.35 24.00
N SER A 122 -0.74 0.69 23.24
CA SER A 122 0.58 0.89 22.66
C SER A 122 1.46 1.86 23.45
N ALA A 123 0.96 2.50 24.52
CA ALA A 123 1.73 3.46 25.30
C ALA A 123 3.11 2.93 25.74
N ALA A 124 3.15 1.69 26.25
CA ALA A 124 4.39 1.06 26.70
C ALA A 124 5.39 0.82 25.53
N VAL A 125 4.91 0.37 24.37
CA VAL A 125 5.80 0.13 23.23
C VAL A 125 6.24 1.42 22.55
N LEU A 126 5.40 2.47 22.55
CA LEU A 126 5.76 3.78 22.01
C LEU A 126 6.90 4.41 22.83
N ASN A 127 6.78 4.41 24.16
CA ASN A 127 7.87 4.86 25.04
C ASN A 127 9.13 4.02 24.82
N TRP A 128 8.98 2.70 24.71
CA TRP A 128 10.12 1.81 24.44
C TRP A 128 10.81 2.15 23.11
N ILE A 129 10.05 2.40 22.03
CA ILE A 129 10.58 2.83 20.72
C ILE A 129 11.38 4.13 20.87
N ASP A 130 10.81 5.13 21.55
CA ASP A 130 11.46 6.42 21.78
C ASP A 130 12.77 6.32 22.58
N GLU A 131 12.86 5.37 23.51
CA GLU A 131 14.05 5.16 24.35
C GLU A 131 15.11 4.26 23.69
N ASN A 132 14.71 3.35 22.79
CA ASN A 132 15.57 2.25 22.35
C ASN A 132 15.91 2.24 20.85
N LEU A 133 15.12 2.94 20.01
CA LEU A 133 15.28 2.94 18.55
C LEU A 133 15.62 4.32 17.98
N ARG A 134 15.96 5.29 18.82
CA ARG A 134 16.49 6.60 18.41
C ARG A 134 17.98 6.55 18.08
#